data_AF-A0A218P967-F1
#
_entry.id   AF-A0A218P967-F1
#
_cell.length_a   1.000
_cell.length_b   1.000
_cell.length_c   1.000
_cell.angle_alpha   90.00
_cell.angle_beta   90.00
_cell.angle_gamma   90.00
#
_symmetry.space_group_name_H-M   'P 1'
#
loop_
_entity.id
_entity.type
_entity.pdbx_description
1 polymer ?
#
loop_
_entity_poly.entity_id
_entity_poly.type
_entity_poly.pdbx_seq_one_letter_code
_entity_poly.pdbx_strand_id
1 'polypeptide(L)'
;MNIYFTTMAAGGMLVLLGIFLTWNLARVVEKFRTGKKRLSWLVLLGGLLTAMGFIPAVAMADSSVIVWAVILGPVLISYALSESGLVRANLEMLLQVGVVIASLVLQSGDYIAIAESFSAVSIILLINAVAFYIHTPPGISRTSKAAAWLFAIFVLLNAWGRGNPYVLSIYILSMFLWISALVRLHFIARDRFYRNAQEDL
;
A
#
# COMPACT_ATOMS: atom_id res chain seq x y z
N MET A 1 -28.02 -5.55 -1.46
CA MET A 1 -26.54 -5.67 -1.55
C MET A 1 -25.98 -5.26 -0.20
N ASN A 2 -25.23 -6.14 0.47
CA ASN A 2 -24.76 -5.91 1.85
C ASN A 2 -23.71 -4.77 1.87
N ILE A 3 -23.88 -3.80 2.78
CA ILE A 3 -23.07 -2.57 2.92
C ILE A 3 -21.57 -2.89 2.96
N TYR A 4 -21.19 -4.02 3.56
CA TYR A 4 -19.82 -4.51 3.59
C TYR A 4 -19.22 -4.68 2.19
N PHE A 5 -19.92 -5.34 1.27
CA PHE A 5 -19.42 -5.61 -0.09
C PHE A 5 -19.27 -4.33 -0.91
N THR A 6 -20.23 -3.40 -0.81
CA THR A 6 -20.13 -2.09 -1.47
C THR A 6 -18.93 -1.30 -0.98
N THR A 7 -18.68 -1.30 0.33
CA THR A 7 -17.55 -0.57 0.92
C THR A 7 -16.21 -1.20 0.55
N MET A 8 -16.11 -2.54 0.56
CA MET A 8 -14.90 -3.24 0.13
C MET A 8 -14.62 -3.05 -1.36
N ALA A 9 -15.65 -3.03 -2.22
CA ALA A 9 -15.50 -2.75 -3.64
C ALA A 9 -15.01 -1.32 -3.91
N ALA A 10 -15.59 -0.32 -3.22
CA ALA A 10 -15.11 1.06 -3.28
C ALA A 10 -13.67 1.17 -2.75
N GLY A 11 -13.37 0.46 -1.68
CA GLY A 11 -12.02 0.29 -1.13
C GLY A 11 -11.02 -0.25 -2.13
N GLY A 12 -11.37 -1.29 -2.87
CA GLY A 12 -10.53 -1.86 -3.93
C GLY A 12 -10.16 -0.83 -5.00
N MET A 13 -11.11 0.02 -5.42
CA MET A 13 -10.82 1.11 -6.35
C MET A 13 -9.85 2.15 -5.75
N LEU A 14 -10.00 2.49 -4.47
CA LEU A 14 -9.09 3.40 -3.76
C LEU A 14 -7.68 2.80 -3.65
N VAL A 15 -7.57 1.49 -3.38
CA VAL A 15 -6.29 0.77 -3.33
C VAL A 15 -5.59 0.81 -4.69
N LEU A 16 -6.32 0.53 -5.78
CA LEU A 16 -5.77 0.63 -7.15
C LEU A 16 -5.28 2.05 -7.48
N LEU A 17 -6.04 3.08 -7.10
CA LEU A 17 -5.63 4.47 -7.25
C LEU A 17 -4.35 4.75 -6.46
N GLY A 18 -4.27 4.28 -5.21
CA GLY A 18 -3.09 4.41 -4.35
C GLY A 18 -1.86 3.71 -4.93
N ILE A 19 -2.02 2.50 -5.48
CA ILE A 19 -0.96 1.76 -6.20
C ILE A 19 -0.47 2.57 -7.40
N PHE A 20 -1.40 3.05 -8.24
CA PHE A 20 -1.07 3.80 -9.45
C PHE A 20 -0.32 5.11 -9.12
N LEU A 21 -0.78 5.85 -8.12
CA LEU A 21 -0.10 7.05 -7.64
C LEU A 21 1.29 6.70 -7.08
N THR A 22 1.41 5.67 -6.25
CA THR A 22 2.71 5.27 -5.67
C THR A 22 3.69 4.85 -6.76
N TRP A 23 3.22 4.12 -7.78
CA TRP A 23 4.01 3.80 -8.98
C TRP A 23 4.47 5.05 -9.72
N ASN A 24 3.58 6.01 -9.95
CA ASN A 24 3.93 7.25 -10.64
C ASN A 24 4.98 8.05 -9.87
N LEU A 25 4.82 8.16 -8.54
CA LEU A 25 5.84 8.77 -7.67
C LEU A 25 7.18 8.03 -7.81
N ALA A 26 7.17 6.70 -7.70
CA ALA A 26 8.37 5.88 -7.84
C ALA A 26 9.04 6.11 -9.21
N ARG A 27 8.26 6.16 -10.30
CA ARG A 27 8.76 6.42 -11.66
C ARG A 27 9.42 7.80 -11.77
N VAL A 28 8.81 8.81 -11.18
CA VAL A 28 9.36 10.16 -11.15
C VAL A 28 10.68 10.17 -10.38
N VAL A 29 10.73 9.60 -9.17
CA VAL A 29 11.96 9.53 -8.37
C VAL A 29 13.05 8.73 -9.07
N GLU A 30 12.71 7.60 -9.69
CA GLU A 30 13.65 6.73 -10.42
C GLU A 30 14.29 7.48 -11.61
N LYS A 31 13.49 8.25 -12.36
CA LYS A 31 13.97 9.08 -13.48
C LYS A 31 15.05 10.08 -13.03
N PHE A 32 14.92 10.66 -11.83
CA PHE A 32 15.86 11.66 -11.32
C PHE A 32 17.08 11.06 -10.62
N ARG A 33 16.94 9.93 -9.94
CA ARG A 33 17.98 9.42 -9.03
C ARG A 33 18.86 8.33 -9.62
N THR A 34 18.29 7.42 -10.41
CA THR A 34 18.98 6.18 -10.80
C THR A 34 19.11 6.01 -12.31
N GLY A 35 18.40 6.79 -13.13
CA GLY A 35 18.46 6.74 -14.60
C GLY A 35 17.99 5.41 -15.24
N LYS A 36 17.80 4.37 -14.43
CA LYS A 36 17.20 3.09 -14.79
C LYS A 36 15.67 3.24 -14.66
N LYS A 37 14.88 2.63 -15.56
CA LYS A 37 13.40 2.74 -15.58
C LYS A 37 12.71 1.45 -15.13
N ARG A 38 13.42 0.54 -14.44
CA ARG A 38 13.00 -0.87 -14.27
C ARG A 38 12.39 -1.15 -12.91
N LEU A 39 12.75 -0.41 -11.85
CA LEU A 39 12.29 -0.67 -10.48
C LEU A 39 10.86 -0.18 -10.23
N SER A 40 10.45 0.94 -10.84
CA SER A 40 9.06 1.41 -10.76
C SER A 40 8.07 0.37 -11.30
N TRP A 41 8.41 -0.36 -12.36
CA TRP A 41 7.56 -1.44 -12.87
C TRP A 41 7.34 -2.57 -11.86
N LEU A 42 8.32 -2.85 -11.00
CA LEU A 42 8.18 -3.86 -9.94
C LEU A 42 7.20 -3.40 -8.85
N VAL A 43 7.16 -2.10 -8.55
CA VAL A 43 6.15 -1.52 -7.63
C VAL A 43 4.75 -1.67 -8.23
N LEU A 44 4.59 -1.37 -9.53
CA LEU A 44 3.30 -1.53 -10.21
C LEU A 44 2.87 -2.99 -10.27
N LEU A 45 3.76 -3.89 -10.70
CA LEU A 45 3.50 -5.32 -10.79
C LEU A 45 3.15 -5.89 -9.41
N GLY A 46 3.94 -5.56 -8.39
CA GLY A 46 3.67 -5.98 -7.02
C GLY A 46 2.31 -5.49 -6.52
N GLY A 47 1.96 -4.22 -6.78
CA GLY A 47 0.64 -3.68 -6.43
C GLY A 47 -0.52 -4.33 -7.20
N LEU A 48 -0.34 -4.70 -8.48
CA LEU A 48 -1.35 -5.43 -9.24
C LEU A 48 -1.55 -6.85 -8.69
N LEU A 49 -0.46 -7.53 -8.32
CA LEU A 49 -0.54 -8.84 -7.65
C LEU A 49 -1.24 -8.75 -6.29
N THR A 50 -0.98 -7.70 -5.52
CA THR A 50 -1.72 -7.37 -4.30
C THR A 50 -3.22 -7.18 -4.56
N ALA A 51 -3.58 -6.49 -5.64
CA ALA A 51 -4.98 -6.25 -5.99
C ALA A 51 -5.74 -7.54 -6.29
N MET A 52 -5.06 -8.60 -6.77
CA MET A 52 -5.67 -9.92 -6.98
C MET A 52 -6.20 -10.54 -5.68
N GLY A 53 -5.56 -10.26 -4.54
CA GLY A 53 -6.02 -10.74 -3.23
C GLY A 53 -7.35 -10.12 -2.78
N PHE A 54 -7.81 -9.05 -3.44
CA PHE A 54 -9.10 -8.41 -3.17
C PHE A 54 -10.20 -8.82 -4.15
N ILE A 55 -9.91 -9.65 -5.17
CA ILE A 55 -10.91 -10.07 -6.15
C ILE A 55 -11.73 -11.25 -5.58
N PRO A 56 -13.06 -11.17 -5.47
CA PRO A 56 -13.90 -12.24 -4.93
C PRO A 56 -13.79 -13.58 -5.69
N ALA A 57 -13.31 -13.56 -6.94
CA ALA A 57 -13.05 -14.75 -7.76
C ALA A 57 -12.00 -15.70 -7.17
N VAL A 58 -11.21 -15.26 -6.18
CA VAL A 58 -10.33 -16.13 -5.37
C VAL A 58 -11.11 -17.24 -4.67
N ALA A 59 -12.40 -17.04 -4.39
CA ALA A 59 -13.27 -18.06 -3.83
C ALA A 59 -13.71 -19.14 -4.86
N MET A 60 -13.44 -18.96 -6.16
CA MET A 60 -13.93 -19.84 -7.24
C MET A 60 -12.84 -20.50 -8.08
N ALA A 61 -11.59 -20.05 -8.03
CA ALA A 61 -10.45 -20.64 -8.73
C ALA A 61 -9.55 -21.43 -7.77
N ASP A 62 -8.67 -22.30 -8.29
CA ASP A 62 -7.64 -23.01 -7.50
C ASP A 62 -6.85 -22.00 -6.66
N SER A 63 -7.22 -21.94 -5.37
CA SER A 63 -6.86 -20.85 -4.46
C SER A 63 -5.36 -20.77 -4.19
N SER A 64 -4.63 -21.87 -4.41
CA SER A 64 -3.19 -21.97 -4.19
C SER A 64 -2.36 -21.08 -5.12
N VAL A 65 -2.69 -21.02 -6.42
CA VAL A 65 -1.92 -20.23 -7.41
C VAL A 65 -2.04 -18.74 -7.14
N ILE A 66 -3.24 -18.29 -6.76
CA ILE A 66 -3.50 -16.87 -6.48
C ILE A 66 -2.80 -16.45 -5.19
N VAL A 67 -2.76 -17.31 -4.17
CA VAL A 67 -2.02 -17.04 -2.93
C VAL A 67 -0.54 -16.83 -3.22
N TRP A 68 0.08 -17.69 -4.03
CA TRP A 68 1.49 -17.51 -4.43
C TRP A 68 1.71 -16.18 -5.16
N ALA A 69 0.81 -15.80 -6.07
CA ALA A 69 0.86 -14.52 -6.76
C ALA A 69 0.77 -13.34 -5.78
N VAL A 70 -0.13 -13.40 -4.80
CA VAL A 70 -0.34 -12.35 -3.79
C VAL A 70 0.86 -12.24 -2.84
N ILE A 71 1.49 -13.36 -2.45
CA ILE A 71 2.71 -13.39 -1.63
C ILE A 71 3.90 -12.72 -2.35
N LEU A 72 3.96 -12.81 -3.69
CA LEU A 72 4.98 -12.13 -4.47
C LEU A 72 4.80 -10.60 -4.48
N GLY A 73 3.59 -10.09 -4.32
CA GLY A 73 3.28 -8.66 -4.24
C GLY A 73 4.19 -7.86 -3.29
N PRO A 74 4.19 -8.15 -1.97
CA PRO A 74 5.01 -7.44 -1.01
C PRO A 74 6.51 -7.71 -1.19
N VAL A 75 6.91 -8.86 -1.73
CA VAL A 75 8.32 -9.16 -2.06
C VAL A 75 8.83 -8.23 -3.15
N LEU A 76 8.07 -8.08 -4.25
CA LEU A 76 8.43 -7.17 -5.34
C LEU A 76 8.45 -5.71 -4.89
N ILE A 77 7.45 -5.29 -4.10
CA ILE A 77 7.38 -3.92 -3.57
C ILE A 77 8.57 -3.66 -2.65
N SER A 78 8.84 -4.53 -1.67
CA SER A 78 9.95 -4.34 -0.73
C SER A 78 11.31 -4.30 -1.42
N TYR A 79 11.55 -5.20 -2.39
CA TYR A 79 12.76 -5.20 -3.21
C TYR A 79 12.90 -3.88 -3.99
N ALA A 80 11.84 -3.45 -4.67
CA ALA A 80 11.86 -2.20 -5.45
C ALA A 80 12.10 -0.97 -4.57
N LEU A 81 11.49 -0.91 -3.38
CA LEU A 81 11.66 0.20 -2.43
C LEU A 81 13.08 0.22 -1.84
N SER A 82 13.66 -0.96 -1.57
CA SER A 82 15.03 -1.07 -1.06
C SER A 82 16.08 -0.66 -2.10
N GLU A 83 15.97 -1.18 -3.33
CA GLU A 83 16.94 -0.91 -4.40
C GLU A 83 16.87 0.54 -4.93
N SER A 84 15.67 1.14 -4.96
CA SER A 84 15.51 2.53 -5.38
C SER A 84 15.96 3.54 -4.31
N GLY A 85 16.21 3.07 -3.09
CA GLY A 85 16.46 3.92 -1.92
C GLY A 85 15.30 4.89 -1.63
N LEU A 86 14.09 4.59 -2.13
CA LEU A 86 12.87 5.35 -1.86
C LEU A 86 12.51 5.32 -0.37
N VAL A 87 12.82 4.21 0.29
CA VAL A 87 12.39 3.94 1.67
C VAL A 87 13.53 3.36 2.46
N ARG A 88 13.81 3.94 3.63
CA ARG A 88 14.67 3.31 4.62
C ARG A 88 13.82 2.40 5.50
N ALA A 89 14.27 1.17 5.71
CA ALA A 89 13.65 0.27 6.68
C ALA A 89 13.63 0.96 8.06
N ASN A 90 12.45 1.00 8.68
CA ASN A 90 12.22 1.62 9.97
C ASN A 90 11.52 0.63 10.89
N LEU A 91 11.82 0.72 12.19
CA LEU A 91 11.18 -0.08 13.22
C LEU A 91 9.65 0.08 13.20
N GLU A 92 9.16 1.28 12.92
CA GLU A 92 7.72 1.56 12.82
C GLU A 92 7.04 0.74 11.71
N MET A 93 7.67 0.63 10.53
CA MET A 93 7.18 -0.19 9.43
C MET A 93 7.20 -1.68 9.80
N LEU A 94 8.27 -2.14 10.48
CA LEU A 94 8.38 -3.52 10.94
C LEU A 94 7.26 -3.87 11.94
N LEU A 95 6.96 -2.96 12.88
CA LEU A 95 5.88 -3.15 13.84
C LEU A 95 4.51 -3.24 13.15
N GLN A 96 4.23 -2.37 12.18
CA GLN A 96 2.97 -2.39 11.43
C GLN A 96 2.79 -3.70 10.64
N VAL A 97 3.85 -4.16 9.96
CA VAL A 97 3.85 -5.46 9.26
C VAL A 97 3.68 -6.60 10.26
N GLY A 98 4.37 -6.54 11.41
CA GLY A 98 4.25 -7.52 12.49
C GLY A 98 2.82 -7.64 13.02
N VAL A 99 2.12 -6.52 13.21
CA VAL A 99 0.70 -6.51 13.62
C VAL A 99 -0.19 -7.19 12.58
N VAL A 100 0.02 -6.91 11.29
CA VAL A 100 -0.74 -7.56 10.20
C VAL A 100 -0.48 -9.06 10.14
N ILE A 101 0.77 -9.50 10.28
CA ILE A 101 1.10 -10.93 10.28
C ILE A 101 0.53 -11.59 11.55
N ALA A 102 0.64 -10.96 12.72
CA ALA A 102 0.07 -11.48 13.97
C ALA A 102 -1.45 -11.64 13.90
N SER A 103 -2.15 -10.83 13.09
CA SER A 103 -3.59 -10.97 12.89
C SER A 103 -4.00 -12.31 12.27
N LEU A 104 -3.09 -13.00 11.55
CA LEU A 104 -3.36 -14.34 11.01
C LEU A 104 -3.62 -15.38 12.11
N VAL A 105 -3.02 -15.22 13.30
CA VAL A 105 -3.24 -16.11 14.45
C VAL A 105 -4.69 -16.08 14.91
N LEU A 106 -5.40 -14.97 14.67
CA LEU A 106 -6.80 -14.79 15.01
C LEU A 106 -7.76 -15.32 13.93
N GLN A 107 -7.24 -15.66 12.75
CA GLN A 107 -8.03 -16.17 11.63
C GLN A 107 -7.85 -17.69 11.52
N SER A 108 -8.82 -18.38 10.92
CA SER A 108 -8.85 -19.84 10.75
C SER A 108 -7.73 -20.42 9.84
N GLY A 109 -6.74 -19.61 9.44
CA GLY A 109 -5.57 -20.06 8.71
C GLY A 109 -5.83 -20.58 7.29
N ASP A 110 -6.97 -20.20 6.68
CA ASP A 110 -7.27 -20.60 5.31
C ASP A 110 -6.46 -19.80 4.27
N TYR A 111 -6.42 -20.30 3.04
CA TYR A 111 -5.71 -19.65 1.93
C TYR A 111 -6.18 -18.22 1.66
N ILE A 112 -7.45 -17.91 1.96
CA ILE A 112 -8.04 -16.58 1.76
C ILE A 112 -7.48 -15.60 2.80
N ALA A 113 -7.44 -16.00 4.08
CA ALA A 113 -6.83 -15.23 5.16
C ALA A 113 -5.37 -14.90 4.88
N ILE A 114 -4.60 -15.88 4.37
CA ILE A 114 -3.20 -15.67 3.96
C ILE A 114 -3.12 -14.61 2.85
N ALA A 115 -3.93 -14.75 1.80
CA ALA A 115 -3.96 -13.76 0.70
C ALA A 115 -4.34 -12.36 1.20
N GLU A 116 -5.35 -12.23 2.06
CA GLU A 116 -5.77 -10.95 2.63
C GLU A 116 -4.63 -10.29 3.44
N SER A 117 -3.93 -11.05 4.27
CA SER A 117 -2.82 -10.53 5.08
C SER A 117 -1.60 -10.11 4.26
N PHE A 118 -1.18 -10.90 3.27
CA PHE A 118 -0.06 -10.50 2.39
C PHE A 118 -0.43 -9.30 1.51
N SER A 119 -1.71 -9.19 1.13
CA SER A 119 -2.21 -8.00 0.44
C SER A 119 -2.16 -6.77 1.36
N ALA A 120 -2.54 -6.94 2.62
CA ALA A 120 -2.44 -5.89 3.63
C ALA A 120 -0.98 -5.45 3.89
N VAL A 121 -0.04 -6.40 3.94
CA VAL A 121 1.40 -6.09 4.05
C VAL A 121 1.85 -5.20 2.89
N SER A 122 1.43 -5.53 1.67
CA SER A 122 1.76 -4.74 0.48
C SER A 122 1.26 -3.31 0.57
N ILE A 123 0.00 -3.12 1.00
CA ILE A 123 -0.58 -1.80 1.24
C ILE A 123 0.23 -1.03 2.28
N ILE A 124 0.58 -1.66 3.40
CA ILE A 124 1.43 -1.04 4.44
C ILE A 124 2.76 -0.58 3.85
N LEU A 125 3.42 -1.41 3.02
CA LEU A 125 4.67 -1.05 2.37
C LEU A 125 4.49 0.17 1.45
N LEU A 126 3.40 0.24 0.69
CA LEU A 126 3.10 1.37 -0.20
C LEU A 126 2.77 2.66 0.58
N ILE A 127 2.01 2.57 1.67
CA ILE A 127 1.75 3.73 2.54
C ILE A 127 3.07 4.23 3.17
N ASN A 128 3.89 3.32 3.67
CA ASN A 128 5.18 3.65 4.26
C ASN A 128 6.18 4.19 3.24
N ALA A 129 6.04 3.84 1.97
CA ALA A 129 6.85 4.43 0.92
C ALA A 129 6.67 5.94 0.82
N VAL A 130 5.46 6.44 1.10
CA VAL A 130 5.18 7.88 1.17
C VAL A 130 5.69 8.47 2.49
N ALA A 131 5.43 7.77 3.59
CA ALA A 131 5.76 8.22 4.94
C ALA A 131 7.25 8.46 5.16
N PHE A 132 8.09 7.57 4.62
CA PHE A 132 9.53 7.54 4.85
C PHE A 132 10.37 7.95 3.65
N TYR A 133 9.73 8.46 2.59
CA TYR A 133 10.47 9.07 1.50
C TYR A 133 11.19 10.33 1.96
N ILE A 134 12.49 10.43 1.60
CA ILE A 134 13.42 11.39 2.20
C ILE A 134 13.05 12.85 1.92
N HIS A 135 12.30 13.13 0.84
CA HIS A 135 11.88 14.48 0.46
C HIS A 135 10.42 14.78 0.83
N THR A 136 9.72 13.87 1.52
CA THR A 136 8.35 14.09 1.99
C THR A 136 8.34 15.12 3.12
N PRO A 137 7.52 16.20 3.02
CA PRO A 137 7.38 17.16 4.10
C PRO A 137 6.87 16.51 5.40
N PRO A 138 7.26 17.02 6.59
CA PRO A 138 6.90 16.43 7.87
C PRO A 138 5.39 16.24 8.08
N GLY A 139 4.57 17.18 7.59
CA GLY A 139 3.10 17.07 7.69
C GLY A 139 2.55 15.87 6.91
N ILE A 140 3.00 15.66 5.68
CA ILE A 140 2.57 14.54 4.82
C ILE A 140 3.10 13.21 5.34
N SER A 141 4.33 13.20 5.85
CA SER A 141 4.92 12.03 6.50
C SER A 141 4.06 11.57 7.69
N ARG A 142 3.70 12.49 8.60
CA ARG A 142 2.82 12.18 9.75
C ARG A 142 1.46 11.65 9.32
N THR A 143 0.84 12.26 8.31
CA THR A 143 -0.45 11.80 7.76
C THR A 143 -0.34 10.37 7.22
N SER A 144 0.74 10.06 6.50
CA SER A 144 0.97 8.72 5.93
C SER A 144 1.23 7.69 7.03
N LYS A 145 1.99 8.04 8.07
CA LYS A 145 2.20 7.16 9.24
C LYS A 145 0.88 6.86 9.96
N ALA A 146 0.05 7.88 10.18
CA ALA A 146 -1.27 7.71 10.77
C ALA A 146 -2.16 6.80 9.90
N ALA A 147 -2.13 6.99 8.57
CA ALA A 147 -2.83 6.11 7.64
C ALA A 147 -2.37 4.65 7.77
N ALA A 148 -1.07 4.40 7.84
CA ALA A 148 -0.51 3.05 7.97
C ALA A 148 -0.92 2.38 9.30
N TRP A 149 -0.88 3.11 10.41
CA TRP A 149 -1.34 2.59 11.71
C TRP A 149 -2.84 2.31 11.74
N LEU A 150 -3.66 3.21 11.21
CA LEU A 150 -5.11 2.98 11.08
C LEU A 150 -5.40 1.74 10.23
N PHE A 151 -4.63 1.52 9.16
CA PHE A 151 -4.76 0.33 8.34
C PHE A 151 -4.38 -0.95 9.09
N ALA A 152 -3.25 -0.96 9.81
CA ALA A 152 -2.82 -2.11 10.61
C ALA A 152 -3.84 -2.45 11.70
N ILE A 153 -4.39 -1.44 12.39
CA ILE A 153 -5.46 -1.60 13.38
C ILE A 153 -6.73 -2.16 12.72
N PHE A 154 -7.12 -1.64 11.56
CA PHE A 154 -8.24 -2.18 10.79
C PHE A 154 -8.07 -3.67 10.51
N VAL A 155 -6.91 -4.10 10.01
CA VAL A 155 -6.64 -5.51 9.68
C VAL A 155 -6.78 -6.38 10.93
N LEU A 156 -6.21 -5.95 12.05
CA LEU A 156 -6.31 -6.67 13.33
C LEU A 156 -7.76 -6.78 13.82
N LEU A 157 -8.51 -5.69 13.80
CA LEU A 157 -9.92 -5.68 14.24
C LEU A 157 -10.81 -6.49 13.31
N ASN A 158 -10.57 -6.42 11.99
CA ASN A 158 -11.32 -7.19 11.01
C ASN A 158 -11.04 -8.69 11.09
N ALA A 159 -9.83 -9.08 11.54
CA ALA A 159 -9.50 -10.47 11.87
C ALA A 159 -10.27 -10.99 13.09
N TRP A 160 -10.50 -10.13 14.09
CA TRP A 160 -11.27 -10.49 15.29
C TRP A 160 -12.79 -10.54 15.03
N GLY A 161 -13.32 -9.63 14.20
CA GLY A 161 -14.76 -9.58 13.92
C GLY A 161 -15.08 -8.94 12.57
N ARG A 162 -15.33 -9.77 11.55
CA ARG A 162 -15.68 -9.32 10.20
C ARG A 162 -17.04 -8.60 10.19
N GLY A 163 -17.12 -7.52 9.41
CA GLY A 163 -18.39 -6.86 9.09
C GLY A 163 -18.85 -5.77 10.07
N ASN A 164 -18.05 -5.41 11.07
CA ASN A 164 -18.37 -4.32 11.98
C ASN A 164 -18.28 -2.95 11.27
N PRO A 165 -19.34 -2.11 11.27
CA PRO A 165 -19.35 -0.82 10.57
C PRO A 165 -18.32 0.18 11.10
N TYR A 166 -17.97 0.11 12.39
CA TYR A 166 -16.93 0.96 12.98
C TYR A 166 -15.55 0.60 12.43
N VAL A 167 -15.29 -0.69 12.22
CA VAL A 167 -14.04 -1.20 11.63
C VAL A 167 -13.90 -0.77 10.16
N LEU A 168 -15.00 -0.79 9.40
CA LEU A 168 -15.05 -0.26 8.04
C LEU A 168 -14.72 1.24 7.97
N SER A 169 -15.17 2.01 8.96
CA SER A 169 -14.90 3.46 9.03
C SER A 169 -13.41 3.74 9.19
N ILE A 170 -12.70 2.93 9.98
CA ILE A 170 -11.24 3.01 10.17
C ILE A 170 -10.51 2.76 8.83
N TYR A 171 -10.96 1.75 8.08
CA TYR A 171 -10.41 1.44 6.76
C TYR A 171 -10.58 2.61 5.78
N ILE A 172 -11.78 3.16 5.65
CA ILE A 172 -12.05 4.29 4.74
C ILE A 172 -11.19 5.49 5.13
N LEU A 173 -11.13 5.81 6.43
CA LEU A 173 -10.31 6.92 6.92
C LEU A 173 -8.84 6.72 6.59
N SER A 174 -8.30 5.52 6.80
CA SER A 174 -6.93 5.17 6.44
C SER A 174 -6.66 5.39 4.94
N MET A 175 -7.53 4.85 4.07
CA MET A 175 -7.40 5.00 2.62
C MET A 175 -7.46 6.46 2.18
N PHE A 176 -8.37 7.24 2.77
CA PHE A 176 -8.49 8.67 2.48
C PHE A 176 -7.23 9.45 2.88
N LEU A 177 -6.67 9.16 4.07
CA LEU A 177 -5.43 9.79 4.52
C LEU A 177 -4.25 9.39 3.63
N TRP A 178 -4.16 8.13 3.20
CA TRP A 178 -3.10 7.68 2.30
C TRP A 178 -3.18 8.36 0.93
N ILE A 179 -4.36 8.37 0.30
CA ILE A 179 -4.55 8.99 -1.02
C ILE A 179 -4.32 10.50 -0.94
N SER A 180 -4.85 11.18 0.08
CA SER A 180 -4.65 12.62 0.25
C SER A 180 -3.16 12.97 0.45
N ALA A 181 -2.41 12.15 1.19
CA ALA A 181 -0.96 12.30 1.32
C ALA A 181 -0.23 12.10 -0.02
N LEU A 182 -0.59 11.06 -0.78
CA LEU A 182 -0.03 10.78 -2.12
C LEU A 182 -0.28 11.91 -3.12
N VAL A 183 -1.51 12.43 -3.16
CA VAL A 183 -1.89 13.52 -4.06
C VAL A 183 -1.13 14.79 -3.72
N ARG A 184 -1.08 15.16 -2.44
CA ARG A 184 -0.29 16.32 -1.98
C ARG A 184 1.19 16.16 -2.33
N LEU A 185 1.74 14.96 -2.12
CA LEU A 185 3.13 14.68 -2.45
C LEU A 185 3.39 14.80 -3.96
N HIS A 186 2.44 14.37 -4.81
CA HIS A 186 2.52 14.55 -6.26
C HIS A 186 2.57 16.02 -6.67
N PHE A 187 1.72 16.87 -6.09
CA PHE A 187 1.73 18.30 -6.37
C PHE A 187 3.08 18.92 -5.99
N ILE A 188 3.58 18.63 -4.79
CA ILE A 188 4.88 19.14 -4.32
C ILE A 188 6.04 18.63 -5.17
N ALA A 189 5.99 17.35 -5.56
CA ALA A 189 6.97 16.74 -6.43
C ALA A 189 6.98 17.49 -7.78
N ARG A 190 5.81 17.65 -8.41
CA ARG A 190 5.65 18.38 -9.67
C ARG A 190 6.20 19.80 -9.59
N ASP A 191 5.85 20.55 -8.55
CA ASP A 191 6.28 21.94 -8.39
C ASP A 191 7.81 22.07 -8.24
N ARG A 192 8.44 21.18 -7.47
CA ARG A 192 9.92 21.16 -7.36
C ARG A 192 10.60 20.80 -8.67
N PHE A 193 10.02 19.89 -9.45
CA PHE A 193 10.60 19.50 -10.73
C PHE A 193 10.48 20.58 -11.80
N TYR A 194 9.38 21.35 -11.82
CA TYR A 194 9.28 22.52 -12.69
C TYR A 194 10.30 23.60 -12.33
N ARG A 195 10.56 23.80 -11.03
CA ARG A 195 11.49 24.82 -10.55
C ARG A 195 12.95 24.49 -10.85
N ASN A 196 13.38 23.25 -10.64
CA ASN A 196 14.74 22.83 -11.00
C ASN A 196 15.01 22.87 -12.51
N ALA A 197 14.00 22.62 -13.35
CA ALA A 197 14.13 22.74 -14.81
C ALA A 197 14.23 24.19 -15.31
N GLN A 198 13.83 25.18 -14.50
CA GLN A 198 14.00 26.60 -14.78
C GLN A 198 15.33 27.17 -14.25
N GLU A 199 15.95 26.54 -13.26
CA GLU A 199 17.28 26.93 -12.75
C GLU A 199 18.43 26.44 -13.65
N ASP A 200 18.16 25.50 -14.57
CA ASP A 200 19.09 24.98 -15.58
C ASP A 200 18.97 25.68 -16.96
N LEU A 201 18.24 26.81 -17.06
CA LEU A 201 18.09 27.65 -18.27
C LEU A 201 18.73 29.03 -18.06
#